data_AF-A0A957JFG9-F1
#
_entry.id   AF-A0A957JFG9-F1
#
_cell.length_a   1.000
_cell.length_b   1.000
_cell.length_c   1.000
_cell.angle_alpha   90.00
_cell.angle_beta   90.00
_cell.angle_gamma   90.00
#
_symmetry.space_group_name_H-M   'P 1'
#
loop_
_entity.id
_entity.type
_entity.pdbx_description
1 polymer ?
#
loop_
_entity_poly.entity_id
_entity_poly.type
_entity_poly.pdbx_seq_one_letter_code
_entity_poly.pdbx_strand_id
1 'polypeptide(L)'
;MDNEAKRGVPAWAWIVGLMLFVSICVCGVLVAAVAMFVVGGSPVAQPPAPVAITVVADQPATPPATATVPPTNTPAGEPTSTAPAPETETPPAGEAPTGPTGPTGDPNADVRARIEANVSDIRGLEPLEPVVTVLLSREELRQRVEEDLFAELTQEDARDFTLLLNAFDFVPRDFDYYNFTLDLYAEQIAGFYDPETNEFVVVSDDAELDALEQWTHAHEFVHALQDQYYDLDSLDDESLDSEASAALLSMVEGEAVLVQNLYLLGGYFSFDELNQMLSLSTETESPVFDSAPPVLANDLIFPYTSGYEFMQTLYNQGGFDAIDEAWANPPQSTEHILHPDRY
;
A
#
# COMPACT_ATOMS: atom_id res chain seq x y z
N MET A 1 23.44 8.48 14.96
CA MET A 1 24.66 7.64 15.05
C MET A 1 25.55 7.94 13.84
N ASP A 2 26.83 7.57 13.88
CA ASP A 2 27.92 8.09 13.03
C ASP A 2 27.70 8.02 11.49
N ASN A 3 27.90 9.16 10.83
CA ASN A 3 27.83 9.38 9.38
C ASN A 3 28.95 8.71 8.56
N GLU A 4 29.86 7.97 9.19
CA GLU A 4 31.00 7.33 8.52
C GLU A 4 30.74 5.87 8.08
N ALA A 5 29.65 5.23 8.53
CA ALA A 5 29.32 3.85 8.15
C ALA A 5 28.69 3.72 6.75
N LYS A 6 28.14 4.80 6.18
CA LYS A 6 27.38 4.81 4.91
C LYS A 6 28.24 4.77 3.63
N ARG A 7 29.58 4.72 3.75
CA ARG A 7 30.54 4.63 2.62
C ARG A 7 30.62 3.20 2.06
N GLY A 8 29.55 2.73 1.43
CA GLY A 8 29.52 1.40 0.82
C GLY A 8 28.17 1.00 0.24
N VAL A 9 27.11 1.72 0.58
CA VAL A 9 25.77 1.50 0.05
C VAL A 9 25.74 1.97 -1.41
N PRO A 10 25.44 1.08 -2.38
CA PRO A 10 25.39 1.46 -3.79
C PRO A 10 24.23 2.43 -4.04
N ALA A 11 24.41 3.40 -4.95
CA ALA A 11 23.44 4.48 -5.21
C ALA A 11 21.99 4.01 -5.50
N TRP A 12 21.78 2.77 -5.93
CA TRP A 12 20.44 2.19 -6.11
C TRP A 12 19.71 1.91 -4.79
N ALA A 13 20.42 1.58 -3.72
CA ALA A 13 19.83 1.30 -2.41
C ALA A 13 19.31 2.58 -1.74
N TRP A 14 19.82 3.75 -2.12
CA TRP A 14 19.25 5.03 -1.74
C TRP A 14 17.96 5.37 -2.48
N ILE A 15 17.75 4.84 -3.69
CA ILE A 15 16.55 5.11 -4.50
C ILE A 15 15.38 4.25 -4.03
N VAL A 16 15.67 2.99 -3.72
CA VAL A 16 14.71 2.14 -3.02
C VAL A 16 14.50 2.71 -1.60
N GLY A 17 15.57 3.06 -0.87
CA GLY A 17 15.50 3.69 0.46
C GLY A 17 14.61 4.94 0.52
N LEU A 18 14.73 5.85 -0.45
CA LEU A 18 13.93 7.08 -0.52
C LEU A 18 12.43 6.82 -0.78
N MET A 19 12.08 5.62 -1.28
CA MET A 19 10.71 5.10 -1.35
C MET A 19 10.32 4.23 -0.13
N LEU A 20 11.29 3.75 0.65
CA LEU A 20 11.08 2.87 1.81
C LEU A 20 10.88 3.66 3.12
N PHE A 21 11.53 4.83 3.27
CA PHE A 21 11.42 5.65 4.48
C PHE A 21 10.05 6.26 4.71
N VAL A 22 9.24 6.33 3.65
CA VAL A 22 7.99 7.07 3.65
C VAL A 22 7.03 6.34 2.74
N SER A 23 6.01 5.68 3.31
CA SER A 23 4.91 5.16 2.50
C SER A 23 4.08 6.34 2.02
N ILE A 24 3.90 6.50 0.72
CA ILE A 24 3.40 7.74 0.10
C ILE A 24 2.05 7.49 -0.57
N CYS A 25 0.98 8.20 -0.22
CA CYS A 25 -0.20 8.16 -1.09
C CYS A 25 -0.02 9.03 -2.35
N VAL A 26 0.03 8.41 -3.53
CA VAL A 26 0.01 9.08 -4.84
C VAL A 26 -1.44 9.22 -5.35
N CYS A 27 -2.14 10.28 -4.92
CA CYS A 27 -3.58 10.43 -5.18
C CYS A 27 -3.97 10.63 -6.65
N GLY A 28 -3.15 11.35 -7.45
CA GLY A 28 -3.52 11.74 -8.82
C GLY A 28 -3.72 10.54 -9.76
N VAL A 29 -2.91 9.50 -9.60
CA VAL A 29 -2.92 8.31 -10.48
C VAL A 29 -3.95 7.27 -10.00
N LEU A 30 -4.15 7.14 -8.69
CA LEU A 30 -4.97 6.07 -8.10
C LEU A 30 -6.48 6.30 -8.27
N VAL A 31 -6.97 7.54 -8.18
CA VAL A 31 -8.41 7.83 -8.37
C VAL A 31 -8.85 7.58 -9.82
N ALA A 32 -7.98 7.89 -10.80
CA ALA A 32 -8.26 7.67 -12.22
C ALA A 32 -8.35 6.17 -12.57
N ALA A 33 -7.51 5.32 -11.94
CA ALA A 33 -7.58 3.88 -12.10
C ALA A 33 -8.91 3.32 -11.57
N VAL A 34 -9.35 3.75 -10.38
CA VAL A 34 -10.61 3.29 -9.77
C VAL A 34 -11.84 3.76 -10.56
N ALA A 35 -11.84 4.99 -11.08
CA ALA A 35 -12.94 5.50 -11.91
C ALA A 35 -13.14 4.68 -13.21
N MET A 36 -12.05 4.16 -13.80
CA MET A 36 -12.15 3.23 -14.95
C MET A 36 -12.82 1.90 -14.56
N PHE A 37 -12.61 1.40 -13.33
CA PHE A 37 -13.25 0.17 -12.85
C PHE A 37 -14.72 0.36 -12.43
N VAL A 38 -15.09 1.51 -11.87
CA VAL A 38 -16.47 1.80 -11.42
C VAL A 38 -17.42 2.12 -12.59
N VAL A 39 -16.93 2.83 -13.62
CA VAL A 39 -17.74 3.23 -14.78
C VAL A 39 -17.59 2.26 -15.96
N GLY A 40 -16.45 1.58 -16.06
CA GLY A 40 -16.13 0.62 -17.11
C GLY A 40 -16.17 -0.81 -16.59
N GLY A 41 -17.36 -1.40 -16.49
CA GLY A 41 -17.46 -2.85 -16.58
C GLY A 41 -16.87 -3.28 -17.94
N SER A 42 -15.62 -3.73 -17.95
CA SER A 42 -14.95 -4.17 -19.17
C SER A 42 -14.09 -5.40 -18.90
N PRO A 43 -14.00 -6.28 -19.90
CA PRO A 43 -13.72 -7.68 -19.69
C PRO A 43 -12.26 -7.85 -19.30
N VAL A 44 -12.02 -8.82 -18.42
CA VAL A 44 -10.72 -9.46 -18.23
C VAL A 44 -10.03 -9.54 -19.58
N ALA A 45 -8.94 -8.78 -19.75
CA ALA A 45 -8.12 -8.87 -20.93
C ALA A 45 -7.58 -10.29 -20.98
N GLN A 46 -8.12 -11.08 -21.91
CA GLN A 46 -7.66 -12.44 -22.13
C GLN A 46 -6.18 -12.35 -22.51
N PRO A 47 -5.27 -13.08 -21.84
CA PRO A 47 -3.85 -13.03 -22.16
C PRO A 47 -3.67 -13.38 -23.65
N PRO A 48 -2.67 -12.78 -24.34
CA PRO A 48 -2.41 -13.09 -25.73
C PRO A 48 -2.23 -14.60 -25.89
N ALA A 49 -2.92 -15.17 -26.89
CA ALA A 49 -2.87 -16.60 -27.17
C ALA A 49 -1.42 -17.08 -27.25
N PRO A 50 -1.07 -18.24 -26.64
CA PRO A 50 0.29 -18.72 -26.65
C PRO A 50 0.76 -18.90 -28.10
N VAL A 51 1.90 -18.30 -28.42
CA VAL A 51 2.62 -18.58 -29.68
C VAL A 51 2.95 -20.07 -29.69
N ALA A 52 2.23 -20.81 -30.52
CA ALA A 52 2.40 -22.24 -30.68
C ALA A 52 3.78 -22.56 -31.24
N ILE A 53 4.72 -22.94 -30.37
CA ILE A 53 5.89 -23.71 -30.79
C ILE A 53 5.36 -25.06 -31.28
N THR A 54 5.42 -25.26 -32.59
CA THR A 54 4.97 -26.48 -33.25
C THR A 54 5.94 -27.60 -32.93
N VAL A 55 5.67 -28.37 -31.88
CA VAL A 55 6.26 -29.70 -31.71
C VAL A 55 5.43 -30.67 -32.54
N VAL A 56 6.12 -31.30 -33.49
CA VAL A 56 5.57 -32.30 -34.41
C VAL A 56 4.94 -33.44 -33.61
N ALA A 57 3.64 -33.67 -33.85
CA ALA A 57 2.87 -34.75 -33.26
C ALA A 57 3.29 -36.12 -33.82
N ASP A 58 3.39 -37.11 -32.95
CA ASP A 58 3.17 -38.51 -33.28
C ASP A 58 2.12 -39.09 -32.31
N GLN A 59 1.08 -39.71 -32.86
CA GLN A 59 -0.06 -40.36 -32.19
C GLN A 59 -0.59 -41.44 -33.16
N PRO A 60 -1.31 -42.51 -32.75
CA PRO A 60 -1.85 -42.80 -31.41
C PRO A 60 -1.71 -44.29 -30.96
N ALA A 61 -2.05 -44.56 -29.68
CA ALA A 61 -2.69 -45.82 -29.30
C ALA A 61 -3.57 -45.65 -28.03
N THR A 62 -4.83 -46.10 -28.10
CA THR A 62 -5.82 -46.21 -27.01
C THR A 62 -6.29 -47.68 -26.87
N PRO A 63 -7.17 -48.06 -25.91
CA PRO A 63 -6.97 -48.27 -24.46
C PRO A 63 -7.35 -49.72 -24.04
N PRO A 64 -7.39 -50.06 -22.72
CA PRO A 64 -8.70 -50.32 -22.07
C PRO A 64 -8.75 -49.91 -20.57
N ALA A 65 -9.81 -49.27 -20.06
CA ALA A 65 -11.09 -49.77 -19.53
C ALA A 65 -11.08 -50.35 -18.08
N THR A 66 -11.64 -49.54 -17.16
CA THR A 66 -12.62 -49.84 -16.09
C THR A 66 -12.20 -50.56 -14.79
N ALA A 67 -12.45 -49.90 -13.64
CA ALA A 67 -13.20 -50.46 -12.51
C ALA A 67 -13.74 -49.36 -11.56
N THR A 68 -15.05 -49.41 -11.33
CA THR A 68 -15.91 -48.61 -10.45
C THR A 68 -16.14 -49.28 -9.08
N VAL A 69 -16.85 -48.58 -8.15
CA VAL A 69 -17.77 -49.05 -7.04
C VAL A 69 -17.32 -48.58 -5.61
N PRO A 70 -18.24 -48.22 -4.65
CA PRO A 70 -18.46 -46.82 -4.22
C PRO A 70 -18.58 -46.71 -2.64
N PRO A 71 -19.35 -45.79 -2.00
CA PRO A 71 -19.14 -45.32 -0.61
C PRO A 71 -19.92 -46.09 0.48
N THR A 72 -19.66 -45.79 1.77
CA THR A 72 -20.56 -46.16 2.89
C THR A 72 -20.48 -45.20 4.10
N ASN A 73 -21.56 -44.43 4.28
CA ASN A 73 -22.38 -44.14 5.47
C ASN A 73 -21.79 -43.75 6.85
N THR A 74 -22.30 -42.60 7.34
CA THR A 74 -22.57 -42.18 8.74
C THR A 74 -23.54 -43.15 9.47
N PRO A 75 -23.67 -43.14 10.82
CA PRO A 75 -24.61 -42.20 11.46
C PRO A 75 -24.24 -41.68 12.88
N ALA A 76 -25.01 -40.66 13.27
CA ALA A 76 -25.11 -39.85 14.48
C ALA A 76 -25.16 -40.55 15.86
N GLY A 77 -24.86 -39.75 16.90
CA GLY A 77 -25.24 -39.99 18.29
C GLY A 77 -25.15 -38.71 19.16
N GLU A 78 -26.30 -38.19 19.57
CA GLU A 78 -26.57 -37.28 20.70
C GLU A 78 -27.59 -38.02 21.62
N PRO A 79 -27.99 -37.59 22.84
CA PRO A 79 -27.56 -36.46 23.68
C PRO A 79 -27.41 -36.80 25.21
N THR A 80 -27.32 -35.74 26.04
CA THR A 80 -27.89 -35.57 27.41
C THR A 80 -26.92 -35.47 28.60
N SER A 81 -26.85 -34.29 29.26
CA SER A 81 -27.34 -34.04 30.66
C SER A 81 -26.58 -32.93 31.44
N THR A 82 -27.18 -31.73 31.49
CA THR A 82 -27.50 -30.83 32.63
C THR A 82 -26.64 -30.76 33.94
N ALA A 83 -25.98 -29.58 34.12
CA ALA A 83 -25.92 -28.63 35.29
C ALA A 83 -25.41 -29.05 36.70
N PRO A 84 -25.06 -28.12 37.64
CA PRO A 84 -25.08 -26.63 37.59
C PRO A 84 -23.79 -25.90 38.05
N ALA A 85 -23.83 -24.56 37.89
CA ALA A 85 -22.82 -23.55 38.22
C ALA A 85 -22.60 -23.29 39.72
N PRO A 86 -21.52 -22.58 40.09
CA PRO A 86 -21.51 -21.66 41.21
C PRO A 86 -21.39 -20.21 40.75
N GLU A 87 -22.24 -19.37 41.35
CA GLU A 87 -22.21 -17.91 41.31
C GLU A 87 -20.89 -17.40 41.91
N THR A 88 -20.29 -16.37 41.30
CA THR A 88 -19.23 -15.59 41.94
C THR A 88 -19.46 -14.11 41.65
N GLU A 89 -19.26 -13.33 42.69
CA GLU A 89 -19.81 -12.02 42.98
C GLU A 89 -19.25 -10.90 42.10
N THR A 90 -20.14 -9.97 41.74
CA THR A 90 -19.84 -8.70 41.06
C THR A 90 -19.19 -7.70 42.03
N PRO A 91 -17.99 -7.15 41.74
CA PRO A 91 -17.46 -6.00 42.48
C PRO A 91 -18.13 -4.69 42.01
N PRO A 92 -18.20 -3.65 42.87
CA PRO A 92 -18.93 -2.43 42.56
C PRO A 92 -18.24 -1.58 41.49
N ALA A 93 -19.07 -0.89 40.70
CA ALA A 93 -18.67 0.08 39.70
C ALA A 93 -17.74 1.17 40.29
N GLY A 94 -16.46 1.07 39.97
CA GLY A 94 -15.49 2.15 40.08
C GLY A 94 -15.54 3.00 38.82
N GLU A 95 -15.47 4.31 39.01
CA GLU A 95 -15.51 5.36 37.99
C GLU A 95 -14.62 5.04 36.79
N ALA A 96 -15.18 5.19 35.59
CA ALA A 96 -14.43 5.14 34.35
C ALA A 96 -13.29 6.18 34.41
N PRO A 97 -12.03 5.80 34.10
CA PRO A 97 -11.01 6.80 33.90
C PRO A 97 -11.37 7.55 32.61
N THR A 98 -11.72 8.83 32.77
CA THR A 98 -11.72 9.79 31.66
C THR A 98 -10.31 9.79 31.09
N GLY A 99 -10.13 9.17 29.92
CA GLY A 99 -8.91 9.30 29.13
C GLY A 99 -8.62 10.77 28.85
N PRO A 100 -7.35 11.13 28.58
CA PRO A 100 -7.00 12.52 28.32
C PRO A 100 -7.73 12.97 27.06
N THR A 101 -8.67 13.91 27.22
CA THR A 101 -9.16 14.71 26.10
C THR A 101 -7.95 15.37 25.47
N GLY A 102 -7.66 15.01 24.22
CA GLY A 102 -6.74 15.75 23.35
C GLY A 102 -7.14 17.23 23.29
N PRO A 103 -6.26 18.11 22.80
CA PRO A 103 -6.51 19.54 22.81
C PRO A 103 -7.83 19.82 22.06
N THR A 104 -8.79 20.43 22.76
CA THR A 104 -9.97 21.04 22.14
C THR A 104 -9.49 22.05 21.10
N GLY A 105 -9.50 21.70 19.82
CA GLY A 105 -9.03 22.59 18.76
C GLY A 105 -8.81 21.99 17.37
N ASP A 106 -8.68 20.67 17.21
CA ASP A 106 -8.61 20.06 15.88
C ASP A 106 -10.02 19.89 15.27
N PRO A 107 -10.38 20.62 14.21
CA PRO A 107 -11.69 20.49 13.56
C PRO A 107 -11.91 19.10 12.91
N ASN A 108 -10.83 18.35 12.65
CA ASN A 108 -10.90 17.06 11.96
C ASN A 108 -10.95 15.86 12.91
N ALA A 109 -10.84 16.03 14.22
CA ALA A 109 -10.71 14.92 15.17
C ALA A 109 -11.84 13.88 15.06
N ASP A 110 -13.10 14.32 14.95
CA ASP A 110 -14.26 13.43 14.82
C ASP A 110 -14.29 12.72 13.45
N VAL A 111 -13.76 13.36 12.40
CA VAL A 111 -13.65 12.79 11.05
C VAL A 111 -12.55 11.73 11.01
N ARG A 112 -11.36 12.05 11.53
CA ARG A 112 -10.22 11.13 11.65
C ARG A 112 -10.60 9.88 12.44
N ALA A 113 -11.16 10.05 13.64
CA ALA A 113 -11.60 8.92 14.47
C ALA A 113 -12.63 8.02 13.78
N ARG A 114 -13.50 8.57 12.93
CA ARG A 114 -14.43 7.78 12.11
C ARG A 114 -13.72 7.00 11.01
N ILE A 115 -12.78 7.63 10.30
CA ILE A 115 -12.01 6.96 9.24
C ILE A 115 -11.21 5.81 9.84
N GLU A 116 -10.45 6.10 10.90
CA GLU A 116 -9.64 5.12 11.63
C GLU A 116 -10.49 3.92 12.07
N ALA A 117 -11.65 4.16 12.71
CA ALA A 117 -12.56 3.08 13.09
C ALA A 117 -13.07 2.26 11.91
N ASN A 118 -13.43 2.90 10.79
CA ASN A 118 -13.90 2.20 9.60
C ASN A 118 -12.78 1.37 8.95
N VAL A 119 -11.55 1.89 8.92
CA VAL A 119 -10.38 1.16 8.39
C VAL A 119 -10.04 -0.03 9.27
N SER A 120 -10.04 0.14 10.60
CA SER A 120 -9.89 -0.97 11.55
C SER A 120 -10.95 -2.04 11.34
N ASP A 121 -12.22 -1.65 11.18
CA ASP A 121 -13.32 -2.58 10.91
C ASP A 121 -13.16 -3.32 9.57
N ILE A 122 -12.72 -2.62 8.52
CA ILE A 122 -12.47 -3.22 7.20
C ILE A 122 -11.35 -4.24 7.31
N ARG A 123 -10.20 -3.83 7.85
CA ARG A 123 -8.96 -4.62 7.87
C ARG A 123 -8.98 -5.74 8.93
N GLY A 124 -9.77 -5.57 9.98
CA GLY A 124 -9.83 -6.46 11.13
C GLY A 124 -8.66 -6.29 12.11
N LEU A 125 -7.96 -5.15 12.06
CA LEU A 125 -6.85 -4.81 12.96
C LEU A 125 -7.19 -3.54 13.74
N GLU A 126 -7.05 -3.61 15.07
CA GLU A 126 -7.19 -2.45 15.94
C GLU A 126 -5.83 -1.83 16.20
N PRO A 127 -5.70 -0.49 16.29
CA PRO A 127 -4.43 0.12 16.64
C PRO A 127 -3.96 -0.36 18.02
N LEU A 128 -2.71 -0.81 18.10
CA LEU A 128 -2.04 -1.24 19.33
C LEU A 128 -1.62 -0.04 20.18
N GLU A 129 -1.33 1.09 19.53
CA GLU A 129 -1.00 2.35 20.16
C GLU A 129 -1.59 3.56 19.40
N PRO A 130 -1.74 4.73 20.06
CA PRO A 130 -2.31 5.90 19.42
C PRO A 130 -1.45 6.38 18.24
N VAL A 131 -2.06 6.57 17.08
CA VAL A 131 -1.40 7.12 15.90
C VAL A 131 -1.40 8.64 15.98
N VAL A 132 -0.25 9.26 15.73
CA VAL A 132 -0.10 10.73 15.74
C VAL A 132 -0.30 11.25 14.32
N THR A 133 -1.34 12.06 14.11
CA THR A 133 -1.55 12.76 12.83
C THR A 133 -0.96 14.16 12.86
N VAL A 134 -0.21 14.51 11.82
CA VAL A 134 0.32 15.84 11.55
C VAL A 134 -0.33 16.37 10.26
N LEU A 135 -0.83 17.60 10.28
CA LEU A 135 -1.29 18.29 9.07
C LEU A 135 -0.20 19.23 8.58
N LEU A 136 0.21 19.08 7.33
CA LEU A 136 1.15 19.98 6.67
C LEU A 136 0.49 20.67 5.48
N SER A 137 0.81 21.94 5.28
CA SER A 137 0.55 22.62 4.00
C SER A 137 1.47 22.07 2.90
N ARG A 138 1.14 22.33 1.63
CA ARG A 138 1.98 21.90 0.50
C ARG A 138 3.42 22.43 0.58
N GLU A 139 3.61 23.65 1.10
CA GLU A 139 4.93 24.26 1.27
C GLU A 139 5.74 23.58 2.38
N GLU A 140 5.10 23.29 3.52
CA GLU A 140 5.73 22.56 4.63
C GLU A 140 6.09 21.13 4.23
N LEU A 141 5.25 20.48 3.43
CA LEU A 141 5.56 19.18 2.82
C LEU A 141 6.82 19.25 1.97
N ARG A 142 6.94 20.23 1.07
CA ARG A 142 8.13 20.35 0.22
C ARG A 142 9.40 20.48 1.05
N GLN A 143 9.37 21.29 2.10
CA GLN A 143 10.51 21.43 3.00
C GLN A 143 10.82 20.10 3.71
N ARG A 144 9.80 19.40 4.20
CA ARG A 144 9.95 18.09 4.84
C ARG A 144 10.54 17.05 3.89
N VAL A 145 10.08 16.99 2.65
CA VAL A 145 10.63 16.11 1.60
C VAL A 145 12.11 16.44 1.35
N GLU A 146 12.47 17.72 1.24
CA GLU A 146 13.87 18.11 1.04
C GLU A 146 14.77 17.78 2.24
N GLU A 147 14.30 18.05 3.47
CA GLU A 147 15.09 17.93 4.70
C GLU A 147 15.20 16.49 5.20
N ASP A 148 14.17 15.68 5.04
CA ASP A 148 14.11 14.34 5.64
C ASP A 148 14.26 13.25 4.56
N LEU A 149 13.42 13.27 3.51
CA LEU A 149 13.45 12.21 2.48
C LEU A 149 14.70 12.35 1.59
N PHE A 150 15.06 13.56 1.19
CA PHE A 150 16.18 13.82 0.26
C PHE A 150 17.50 14.13 0.96
N ALA A 151 17.56 14.15 2.30
CA ALA A 151 18.77 14.47 3.05
C ALA A 151 19.98 13.60 2.66
N GLU A 152 19.71 12.35 2.25
CA GLU A 152 20.74 11.35 1.97
C GLU A 152 21.07 11.24 0.48
N LEU A 153 20.22 11.78 -0.41
CA LEU A 153 20.50 11.83 -1.84
C LEU A 153 21.51 12.93 -2.16
N THR A 154 22.76 12.57 -2.41
CA THR A 154 23.75 13.59 -2.79
C THR A 154 23.68 13.94 -4.28
N GLN A 155 24.20 15.12 -4.63
CA GLN A 155 24.40 15.52 -6.03
C GLN A 155 25.33 14.57 -6.80
N GLU A 156 26.23 13.87 -6.11
CA GLU A 156 27.07 12.84 -6.72
C GLU A 156 26.26 11.59 -7.05
N ASP A 157 25.41 11.13 -6.13
CA ASP A 157 24.52 9.98 -6.36
C ASP A 157 23.55 10.25 -7.51
N ALA A 158 22.91 11.43 -7.54
CA ALA A 158 22.02 11.84 -8.61
C ALA A 158 22.72 11.88 -9.98
N ARG A 159 23.98 12.35 -10.03
CA ARG A 159 24.80 12.33 -11.25
C ARG A 159 25.09 10.90 -11.70
N ASP A 160 25.52 10.04 -10.78
CA ASP A 160 25.90 8.66 -11.09
C ASP A 160 24.68 7.86 -11.56
N PHE A 161 23.50 8.10 -10.98
CA PHE A 161 22.25 7.51 -11.44
C PHE A 161 21.81 8.04 -12.80
N THR A 162 21.98 9.33 -13.07
CA THR A 162 21.74 9.91 -14.41
C THR A 162 22.61 9.22 -15.47
N LEU A 163 23.89 8.94 -15.16
CA LEU A 163 24.78 8.23 -16.06
C LEU A 163 24.35 6.77 -16.28
N LEU A 164 23.85 6.10 -15.24
CA LEU A 164 23.30 4.74 -15.35
C LEU A 164 22.08 4.72 -16.27
N LEU A 165 21.07 5.56 -16.01
CA LEU A 165 19.87 5.66 -16.83
C LEU A 165 20.19 6.05 -18.28
N ASN A 166 21.13 6.97 -18.47
CA ASN A 166 21.59 7.38 -19.81
C ASN A 166 22.29 6.23 -20.55
N ALA A 167 23.02 5.35 -19.85
CA ALA A 167 23.69 4.21 -20.49
C ALA A 167 22.70 3.22 -21.16
N PHE A 168 21.44 3.21 -20.71
CA PHE A 168 20.34 2.45 -21.29
C PHE A 168 19.40 3.30 -22.16
N ASP A 169 19.81 4.52 -22.52
CA ASP A 169 19.03 5.50 -23.29
C ASP A 169 17.67 5.87 -22.65
N PHE A 170 17.52 5.74 -21.33
CA PHE A 170 16.27 6.10 -20.63
C PHE A 170 16.12 7.60 -20.42
N VAL A 171 17.22 8.32 -20.24
CA VAL A 171 17.23 9.78 -20.03
C VAL A 171 18.38 10.44 -20.79
N PRO A 172 18.27 11.74 -21.13
CA PRO A 172 19.39 12.53 -21.64
C PRO A 172 20.55 12.58 -20.65
N ARG A 173 21.78 12.76 -21.14
CA ARG A 173 22.99 12.80 -20.32
C ARG A 173 23.02 13.98 -19.33
N ASP A 174 22.35 15.07 -19.67
CA ASP A 174 22.21 16.29 -18.89
C ASP A 174 20.88 16.37 -18.13
N PHE A 175 20.17 15.25 -17.98
CA PHE A 175 18.96 15.17 -17.17
C PHE A 175 19.27 15.54 -15.70
N ASP A 176 18.46 16.44 -15.14
CA ASP A 176 18.62 16.90 -13.76
C ASP A 176 17.83 16.00 -12.81
N TYR A 177 18.38 14.82 -12.53
CA TYR A 177 17.70 13.80 -11.72
C TYR A 177 17.31 14.29 -10.33
N TYR A 178 18.19 15.04 -9.67
CA TYR A 178 17.96 15.50 -8.29
C TYR A 178 16.73 16.41 -8.22
N ASN A 179 16.72 17.51 -8.99
CA ASN A 179 15.62 18.47 -8.94
C ASN A 179 14.34 17.86 -9.51
N PHE A 180 14.45 17.05 -10.56
CA PHE A 180 13.28 16.36 -11.12
C PHE A 180 12.60 15.45 -10.11
N THR A 181 13.38 14.63 -9.39
CA THR A 181 12.81 13.68 -8.41
C THR A 181 12.24 14.43 -7.21
N LEU A 182 12.92 15.48 -6.71
CA LEU A 182 12.38 16.31 -5.64
C LEU A 182 11.04 16.96 -6.03
N ASP A 183 10.97 17.54 -7.23
CA ASP A 183 9.74 18.15 -7.74
C ASP A 183 8.64 17.10 -7.97
N LEU A 184 9.00 15.89 -8.43
CA LEU A 184 8.07 14.79 -8.62
C LEU A 184 7.43 14.36 -7.30
N TYR A 185 8.22 14.15 -6.26
CA TYR A 185 7.71 13.74 -4.94
C TYR A 185 6.90 14.87 -4.30
N ALA A 186 7.38 16.11 -4.36
CA ALA A 186 6.63 17.26 -3.84
C ALA A 186 5.27 17.47 -4.55
N GLU A 187 5.17 17.12 -5.85
CA GLU A 187 3.91 17.14 -6.61
C GLU A 187 3.01 15.95 -6.24
N GLN A 188 3.56 14.74 -6.10
CA GLN A 188 2.77 13.51 -5.99
C GLN A 188 2.34 13.15 -4.57
N ILE A 189 3.09 13.53 -3.53
CA ILE A 189 2.76 13.17 -2.15
C ILE A 189 1.49 13.90 -1.70
N ALA A 190 0.44 13.14 -1.39
CA ALA A 190 -0.80 13.66 -0.79
C ALA A 190 -0.86 13.41 0.74
N GLY A 191 -0.05 12.48 1.22
CA GLY A 191 0.11 12.10 2.60
C GLY A 191 1.24 11.10 2.69
N PHE A 192 1.72 10.86 3.91
CA PHE A 192 2.65 9.77 4.15
C PHE A 192 2.70 9.30 5.60
N TYR A 193 3.17 8.09 5.83
CA TYR A 193 3.55 7.56 7.15
C TYR A 193 5.07 7.43 7.25
N ASP A 194 5.61 7.89 8.37
CA ASP A 194 7.02 7.77 8.76
C ASP A 194 7.14 6.77 9.93
N PRO A 195 7.67 5.56 9.70
CA PRO A 195 7.84 4.54 10.74
C PRO A 195 8.88 4.94 11.80
N GLU A 196 9.90 5.74 11.46
CA GLU A 196 10.92 6.16 12.44
C GLU A 196 10.31 7.07 13.53
N THR A 197 9.43 7.98 13.12
CA THR A 197 8.79 8.94 14.02
C THR A 197 7.40 8.53 14.48
N ASN A 198 6.82 7.47 13.88
CA ASN A 198 5.44 7.05 14.06
C ASN A 198 4.44 8.19 13.77
N GLU A 199 4.83 9.08 12.84
CA GLU A 199 4.00 10.19 12.40
C GLU A 199 3.33 9.83 11.09
N PHE A 200 2.02 10.03 11.04
CA PHE A 200 1.29 10.05 9.80
C PHE A 200 0.96 11.51 9.44
N VAL A 201 1.38 11.92 8.25
CA VAL A 201 1.20 13.25 7.68
C VAL A 201 0.07 13.25 6.64
N VAL A 202 -0.89 14.16 6.77
CA VAL A 202 -1.83 14.50 5.68
C VAL A 202 -1.49 15.88 5.15
N VAL A 203 -1.43 16.00 3.82
CA VAL A 203 -1.27 17.29 3.16
C VAL A 203 -2.64 17.92 2.99
N SER A 204 -2.87 19.06 3.63
CA SER A 204 -4.10 19.84 3.47
C SER A 204 -3.80 21.33 3.56
N ASP A 205 -4.31 22.09 2.59
CA ASP A 205 -4.23 23.56 2.58
C ASP A 205 -5.47 24.21 3.25
N ASP A 206 -6.48 23.40 3.57
CA ASP A 206 -7.72 23.81 4.22
C ASP A 206 -7.78 23.38 5.70
N ALA A 207 -8.70 23.96 6.46
CA ALA A 207 -8.85 23.63 7.88
C ALA A 207 -9.59 22.29 8.10
N GLU A 208 -10.47 21.90 7.19
CA GLU A 208 -11.29 20.68 7.27
C GLU A 208 -10.93 19.74 6.12
N LEU A 209 -10.85 18.44 6.41
CA LEU A 209 -10.50 17.43 5.41
C LEU A 209 -11.64 17.23 4.38
N ASP A 210 -11.33 17.41 3.11
CA ASP A 210 -12.21 17.05 2.02
C ASP A 210 -12.31 15.53 1.81
N ALA A 211 -13.20 15.09 0.92
CA ALA A 211 -13.41 13.66 0.70
C ALA A 211 -12.17 12.93 0.13
N LEU A 212 -11.36 13.62 -0.67
CA LEU A 212 -10.12 13.06 -1.22
C LEU A 212 -9.08 12.91 -0.10
N GLU A 213 -8.92 13.93 0.75
CA GLU A 213 -8.01 13.90 1.89
C GLU A 213 -8.44 12.87 2.95
N GLN A 214 -9.75 12.65 3.14
CA GLN A 214 -10.26 11.55 3.98
C GLN A 214 -9.95 10.17 3.38
N TRP A 215 -9.95 10.04 2.06
CA TRP A 215 -9.54 8.82 1.35
C TRP A 215 -8.03 8.60 1.44
N THR A 216 -7.22 9.65 1.35
CA THR A 216 -5.78 9.61 1.65
C THR A 216 -5.52 9.20 3.09
N HIS A 217 -6.24 9.79 4.04
CA HIS A 217 -6.10 9.45 5.46
C HIS A 217 -6.34 7.96 5.72
N ALA A 218 -7.30 7.35 5.02
CA ALA A 218 -7.54 5.91 5.13
C ALA A 218 -6.35 5.07 4.64
N HIS A 219 -5.63 5.51 3.62
CA HIS A 219 -4.41 4.85 3.12
C HIS A 219 -3.30 4.90 4.15
N GLU A 220 -3.00 6.09 4.65
CA GLU A 220 -1.89 6.28 5.59
C GLU A 220 -2.13 5.62 6.94
N PHE A 221 -3.39 5.57 7.40
CA PHE A 221 -3.71 4.84 8.61
C PHE A 221 -3.49 3.33 8.45
N VAL A 222 -3.56 2.78 7.24
CA VAL A 222 -3.17 1.38 7.00
C VAL A 222 -1.68 1.19 7.23
N HIS A 223 -0.82 2.13 6.81
CA HIS A 223 0.61 2.07 7.10
C HIS A 223 0.89 2.08 8.61
N ALA A 224 0.19 2.93 9.36
CA ALA A 224 0.30 2.92 10.81
C ALA A 224 -0.11 1.57 11.43
N LEU A 225 -1.15 0.91 10.91
CA LEU A 225 -1.51 -0.44 11.34
C LEU A 225 -0.47 -1.48 10.91
N GLN A 226 0.04 -1.40 9.68
CA GLN A 226 1.06 -2.31 9.19
C GLN A 226 2.33 -2.24 10.05
N ASP A 227 2.77 -1.03 10.41
CA ASP A 227 3.94 -0.81 11.25
C ASP A 227 3.77 -1.41 12.64
N GLN A 228 2.64 -1.12 13.29
CA GLN A 228 2.35 -1.64 14.63
C GLN A 228 2.29 -3.18 14.69
N TYR A 229 1.85 -3.84 13.62
CA TYR A 229 1.67 -5.30 13.59
C TYR A 229 2.84 -6.06 12.97
N TYR A 230 3.54 -5.47 12.01
CA TYR A 230 4.50 -6.17 11.16
C TYR A 230 5.88 -5.52 11.10
N ASP A 231 6.11 -4.39 11.78
CA ASP A 231 7.41 -3.71 11.89
C ASP A 231 7.93 -3.25 10.52
N LEU A 232 7.45 -2.08 10.05
CA LEU A 232 7.81 -1.58 8.72
C LEU A 232 9.29 -1.18 8.63
N ASP A 233 10.00 -1.01 9.75
CA ASP A 233 11.46 -0.84 9.78
C ASP A 233 12.21 -1.98 9.05
N SER A 234 11.57 -3.14 8.87
CA SER A 234 12.11 -4.24 8.07
C SER A 234 12.31 -3.91 6.58
N LEU A 235 11.68 -2.84 6.08
CA LEU A 235 11.90 -2.30 4.73
C LEU A 235 13.35 -1.85 4.53
N ASP A 236 14.01 -1.38 5.58
CA ASP A 236 15.40 -0.90 5.58
C ASP A 236 16.43 -1.99 5.93
N ASP A 237 16.03 -3.27 5.90
CA ASP A 237 16.97 -4.37 6.11
C ASP A 237 18.01 -4.43 4.97
N GLU A 238 19.25 -4.00 5.29
CA GLU A 238 20.40 -4.01 4.37
C GLU A 238 20.72 -5.40 3.77
N SER A 239 20.14 -6.48 4.29
CA SER A 239 20.28 -7.82 3.73
C SER A 239 19.38 -8.10 2.53
N LEU A 240 18.34 -7.28 2.31
CA LEU A 240 17.46 -7.37 1.15
C LEU A 240 18.21 -6.86 -0.10
N ASP A 241 17.99 -7.56 -1.22
CA ASP A 241 18.41 -7.03 -2.53
C ASP A 241 17.32 -6.13 -3.12
N SER A 242 17.63 -5.44 -4.22
CA SER A 242 16.71 -4.51 -4.87
C SER A 242 15.37 -5.13 -5.26
N GLU A 243 15.36 -6.42 -5.63
CA GLU A 243 14.13 -7.10 -6.05
C GLU A 243 13.25 -7.44 -4.85
N ALA A 244 13.86 -7.93 -3.76
CA ALA A 244 13.15 -8.23 -2.52
C ALA A 244 12.60 -6.96 -1.87
N SER A 245 13.39 -5.88 -1.82
CA SER A 245 12.92 -4.59 -1.29
C SER A 245 11.77 -4.01 -2.12
N ALA A 246 11.87 -4.02 -3.46
CA ALA A 246 10.79 -3.55 -4.33
C ALA A 246 9.52 -4.41 -4.21
N ALA A 247 9.68 -5.72 -4.01
CA ALA A 247 8.56 -6.62 -3.79
C ALA A 247 7.86 -6.37 -2.45
N LEU A 248 8.65 -6.18 -1.38
CA LEU A 248 8.13 -5.86 -0.06
C LEU A 248 7.40 -4.51 -0.08
N LEU A 249 8.00 -3.47 -0.66
CA LEU A 249 7.34 -2.17 -0.83
C LEU A 249 6.01 -2.29 -1.61
N SER A 250 5.99 -3.08 -2.68
CA SER A 250 4.76 -3.35 -3.45
C SER A 250 3.70 -4.09 -2.61
N MET A 251 4.13 -4.97 -1.70
CA MET A 251 3.24 -5.64 -0.76
C MET A 251 2.60 -4.60 0.19
N VAL A 252 3.41 -3.76 0.82
CA VAL A 252 2.98 -2.70 1.75
C VAL A 252 1.99 -1.75 1.11
N GLU A 253 2.39 -1.14 -0.01
CA GLU A 253 1.59 -0.16 -0.74
C GLU A 253 0.33 -0.79 -1.35
N GLY A 254 0.45 -2.03 -1.84
CA GLY A 254 -0.67 -2.77 -2.41
C GLY A 254 -1.80 -3.02 -1.41
N GLU A 255 -1.48 -3.30 -0.15
CA GLU A 255 -2.48 -3.52 0.90
C GLU A 255 -3.13 -2.21 1.31
N ALA A 256 -2.35 -1.13 1.44
CA ALA A 256 -2.88 0.20 1.71
C ALA A 256 -3.87 0.60 0.60
N VAL A 257 -3.52 0.45 -0.67
CA VAL A 257 -4.43 0.70 -1.80
C VAL A 257 -5.67 -0.23 -1.77
N LEU A 258 -5.50 -1.50 -1.39
CA LEU A 258 -6.63 -2.43 -1.27
C LEU A 258 -7.64 -1.97 -0.21
N VAL A 259 -7.19 -1.69 1.00
CA VAL A 259 -8.06 -1.26 2.11
C VAL A 259 -8.65 0.11 1.83
N GLN A 260 -7.87 1.03 1.27
CA GLN A 260 -8.34 2.35 0.81
C GLN A 260 -9.46 2.23 -0.23
N ASN A 261 -9.37 1.28 -1.16
CA ASN A 261 -10.42 1.01 -2.14
C ASN A 261 -11.66 0.35 -1.53
N LEU A 262 -11.48 -0.57 -0.57
CA LEU A 262 -12.60 -1.13 0.18
C LEU A 262 -13.33 -0.06 1.00
N TYR A 263 -12.60 0.91 1.56
CA TYR A 263 -13.16 2.07 2.22
C TYR A 263 -13.97 2.93 1.25
N LEU A 264 -13.43 3.26 0.07
CA LEU A 264 -14.18 3.99 -0.95
C LEU A 264 -15.50 3.30 -1.34
N LEU A 265 -15.47 1.96 -1.48
CA LEU A 265 -16.62 1.15 -1.90
C LEU A 265 -17.57 0.74 -0.74
N GLY A 266 -17.18 0.98 0.51
CA GLY A 266 -17.90 0.57 1.71
C GLY A 266 -19.13 1.42 2.05
N GLY A 267 -19.39 2.48 1.29
CA GLY A 267 -20.55 3.36 1.50
C GLY A 267 -20.33 4.44 2.57
N TYR A 268 -19.07 4.77 2.87
CA TYR A 268 -18.69 5.83 3.81
C TYR A 268 -18.74 7.24 3.20
N PHE A 269 -18.79 7.33 1.88
CA PHE A 269 -18.93 8.58 1.13
C PHE A 269 -20.33 8.71 0.51
N SER A 270 -20.87 9.92 0.54
CA SER A 270 -22.07 10.29 -0.18
C SER A 270 -21.82 10.40 -1.69
N PHE A 271 -22.90 10.39 -2.47
CA PHE A 271 -22.79 10.57 -3.93
C PHE A 271 -22.15 11.91 -4.32
N ASP A 272 -22.41 12.97 -3.55
CA ASP A 272 -21.84 14.29 -3.82
C ASP A 272 -20.33 14.31 -3.54
N GLU A 273 -19.88 13.69 -2.44
CA GLU A 273 -18.45 13.52 -2.12
C GLU A 273 -17.72 12.70 -3.19
N LEU A 274 -18.30 11.58 -3.64
CA LEU A 274 -17.72 10.79 -4.73
C LEU A 274 -17.59 11.58 -6.04
N ASN A 275 -18.60 12.40 -6.39
CA ASN A 275 -18.51 13.27 -7.56
C ASN A 275 -17.45 14.36 -7.39
N GLN A 276 -17.30 14.91 -6.18
CA GLN A 276 -16.26 15.89 -5.86
C GLN A 276 -14.87 15.27 -6.02
N MET A 277 -14.64 14.08 -5.46
CA MET A 277 -13.38 13.36 -5.63
C MET A 277 -13.06 13.12 -7.11
N LEU A 278 -14.04 12.67 -7.90
CA LEU A 278 -13.85 12.49 -9.35
C LEU A 278 -13.51 13.82 -10.03
N SER A 279 -14.20 14.90 -9.70
CA SER A 279 -13.93 16.24 -10.26
C SER A 279 -12.50 16.68 -9.94
N LEU A 280 -12.11 16.63 -8.66
CA LEU A 280 -10.77 17.00 -8.21
C LEU A 280 -9.70 16.15 -8.90
N SER A 281 -9.90 14.84 -9.03
CA SER A 281 -8.94 13.98 -9.74
C SER A 281 -8.78 14.32 -11.23
N THR A 282 -9.82 14.84 -11.88
CA THR A 282 -9.75 15.27 -13.29
C THR A 282 -9.25 16.69 -13.49
N GLU A 283 -9.35 17.53 -12.46
CA GLU A 283 -8.94 18.94 -12.48
C GLU A 283 -7.49 19.12 -12.00
N THR A 284 -6.99 18.21 -11.16
CA THR A 284 -5.59 18.20 -10.73
C THR A 284 -4.69 17.83 -11.90
N GLU A 285 -3.96 18.82 -12.40
CA GLU A 285 -2.88 18.61 -13.37
C GLU A 285 -1.64 18.07 -12.64
N SER A 286 -0.88 17.20 -13.32
CA SER A 286 0.34 16.62 -12.78
C SER A 286 1.52 16.80 -13.74
N PRO A 287 1.89 18.05 -14.07
CA PRO A 287 2.83 18.34 -15.14
C PRO A 287 4.23 17.74 -14.91
N VAL A 288 4.69 17.59 -13.66
CA VAL A 288 5.98 16.95 -13.39
C VAL A 288 5.88 15.45 -13.69
N PHE A 289 4.87 14.76 -13.15
CA PHE A 289 4.62 13.35 -13.45
C PHE A 289 4.39 13.10 -14.95
N ASP A 290 3.58 13.92 -15.62
CA ASP A 290 3.31 13.83 -17.07
C ASP A 290 4.58 14.00 -17.93
N SER A 291 5.57 14.72 -17.40
CA SER A 291 6.87 14.92 -18.06
C SER A 291 7.92 13.86 -17.69
N ALA A 292 7.60 12.96 -16.77
CA ALA A 292 8.54 11.98 -16.25
C ALA A 292 9.01 11.00 -17.33
N PRO A 293 10.33 10.69 -17.39
CA PRO A 293 10.81 9.56 -18.16
C PRO A 293 10.06 8.28 -17.76
N PRO A 294 9.66 7.42 -18.71
CA PRO A 294 8.84 6.24 -18.40
C PRO A 294 9.43 5.32 -17.33
N VAL A 295 10.76 5.24 -17.24
CA VAL A 295 11.42 4.45 -16.20
C VAL A 295 11.10 4.99 -14.80
N LEU A 296 11.11 6.31 -14.60
CA LEU A 296 10.84 6.94 -13.30
C LEU A 296 9.35 6.93 -12.98
N ALA A 297 8.49 7.17 -13.98
CA ALA A 297 7.05 7.08 -13.81
C ALA A 297 6.61 5.67 -13.39
N ASN A 298 7.15 4.64 -14.06
CA ASN A 298 6.83 3.26 -13.74
C ASN A 298 7.39 2.84 -12.37
N ASP A 299 8.62 3.24 -12.04
CA ASP A 299 9.22 2.96 -10.73
C ASP A 299 8.37 3.53 -9.59
N LEU A 300 7.89 4.77 -9.75
CA LEU A 300 7.01 5.41 -8.77
C LEU A 300 5.65 4.70 -8.61
N ILE A 301 4.97 4.33 -9.71
CA ILE A 301 3.60 3.80 -9.63
C ILE A 301 3.53 2.28 -9.44
N PHE A 302 4.65 1.56 -9.63
CA PHE A 302 4.67 0.10 -9.61
C PHE A 302 4.18 -0.48 -8.27
N PRO A 303 4.62 0.00 -7.10
CA PRO A 303 4.16 -0.51 -5.81
C PRO A 303 2.65 -0.40 -5.62
N TYR A 304 2.05 0.70 -6.06
CA TYR A 304 0.61 0.94 -5.91
C TYR A 304 -0.22 0.12 -6.89
N THR A 305 0.25 -0.02 -8.13
CA THR A 305 -0.54 -0.66 -9.20
C THR A 305 -0.37 -2.18 -9.18
N SER A 306 0.86 -2.66 -9.34
CA SER A 306 1.16 -4.10 -9.36
C SER A 306 1.02 -4.70 -7.97
N GLY A 307 1.38 -3.96 -6.92
CA GLY A 307 1.12 -4.37 -5.54
C GLY A 307 -0.36 -4.51 -5.21
N TYR A 308 -1.21 -3.60 -5.67
CA TYR A 308 -2.66 -3.74 -5.51
C TYR A 308 -3.20 -4.98 -6.23
N GLU A 309 -2.76 -5.27 -7.46
CA GLU A 309 -3.18 -6.48 -8.18
C GLU A 309 -2.76 -7.75 -7.43
N PHE A 310 -1.55 -7.77 -6.88
CA PHE A 310 -1.07 -8.85 -6.02
C PHE A 310 -1.95 -9.01 -4.76
N MET A 311 -2.17 -7.93 -4.01
CA MET A 311 -2.98 -7.95 -2.78
C MET A 311 -4.44 -8.28 -3.02
N GLN A 312 -5.04 -7.74 -4.08
CA GLN A 312 -6.39 -8.10 -4.49
C GLN A 312 -6.47 -9.59 -4.85
N THR A 313 -5.43 -10.15 -5.48
CA THR A 313 -5.40 -11.58 -5.80
C THR A 313 -5.41 -12.44 -4.54
N LEU A 314 -4.57 -12.12 -3.55
CA LEU A 314 -4.57 -12.82 -2.25
C LEU A 314 -5.91 -12.65 -1.51
N TYR A 315 -6.43 -11.43 -1.47
CA TYR A 315 -7.72 -11.14 -0.85
C TYR A 315 -8.87 -11.95 -1.47
N ASN A 316 -8.88 -12.11 -2.79
CA ASN A 316 -9.91 -12.92 -3.47
C ASN A 316 -9.77 -14.43 -3.19
N GLN A 317 -8.58 -14.90 -2.80
CA GLN A 317 -8.32 -16.32 -2.50
C GLN A 317 -8.69 -16.68 -1.06
N GLY A 318 -8.41 -15.80 -0.10
CA GLY A 318 -8.60 -16.11 1.33
C GLY A 318 -8.97 -14.93 2.23
N GLY A 319 -9.31 -13.77 1.67
CA GLY A 319 -9.57 -12.56 2.44
C GLY A 319 -8.31 -12.05 3.13
N PHE A 320 -8.49 -11.38 4.28
CA PHE A 320 -7.36 -10.86 5.05
C PHE A 320 -6.49 -11.95 5.68
N ASP A 321 -7.02 -13.17 5.93
CA ASP A 321 -6.20 -14.29 6.40
C ASP A 321 -5.06 -14.61 5.41
N ALA A 322 -5.33 -14.54 4.10
CA ALA A 322 -4.30 -14.75 3.08
C ALA A 322 -3.27 -13.60 3.00
N ILE A 323 -3.67 -12.38 3.36
CA ILE A 323 -2.77 -11.22 3.44
C ILE A 323 -1.89 -11.35 4.70
N ASP A 324 -2.46 -11.75 5.83
CA ASP A 324 -1.72 -12.01 7.07
C ASP A 324 -0.69 -13.14 6.88
N GLU A 325 -1.04 -14.19 6.11
CA GLU A 325 -0.08 -15.22 5.70
C GLU A 325 1.06 -14.65 4.84
N ALA A 326 0.78 -13.65 4.00
CA ALA A 326 1.80 -13.02 3.17
C ALA A 326 2.77 -12.16 3.99
N TRP A 327 2.29 -11.45 5.02
CA TRP A 327 3.15 -10.78 5.99
C TRP A 327 4.08 -11.74 6.73
N ALA A 328 3.63 -12.96 7.02
CA ALA A 328 4.46 -13.99 7.62
C ALA A 328 5.48 -14.62 6.64
N ASN A 329 5.28 -14.46 5.33
CA ASN A 329 6.15 -14.97 4.28
C ASN A 329 6.24 -13.99 3.08
N PRO A 330 6.92 -12.83 3.23
CA PRO A 330 6.85 -11.77 2.23
C PRO A 330 7.34 -12.18 0.84
N PRO A 331 6.87 -11.54 -0.24
CA PRO A 331 7.34 -11.79 -1.59
C PRO A 331 8.83 -11.46 -1.70
N GLN A 332 9.57 -12.31 -2.40
CA GLN A 332 11.04 -12.25 -2.45
C GLN A 332 11.56 -11.56 -3.72
N SER A 333 10.68 -11.21 -4.65
CA SER A 333 11.04 -10.53 -5.90
C SER A 333 9.82 -9.93 -6.58
N THR A 334 10.03 -8.97 -7.48
CA THR A 334 8.95 -8.37 -8.27
C THR A 334 8.26 -9.38 -9.19
N GLU A 335 8.87 -10.56 -9.45
CA GLU A 335 8.20 -11.67 -10.15
C GLU A 335 6.95 -12.15 -9.39
N HIS A 336 7.01 -12.25 -8.06
CA HIS A 336 5.84 -12.66 -7.26
C HIS A 336 4.73 -11.62 -7.32
N ILE A 337 5.09 -10.33 -7.36
CA ILE A 337 4.15 -9.22 -7.49
C ILE A 337 3.47 -9.24 -8.88
N LEU A 338 4.26 -9.35 -9.94
CA LEU A 338 3.77 -9.36 -11.33
C LEU A 338 3.03 -10.66 -11.69
N HIS A 339 3.34 -11.75 -11.01
CA HIS A 339 2.77 -13.07 -11.27
C HIS A 339 2.32 -13.72 -9.94
N PRO A 340 1.18 -13.29 -9.37
CA PRO A 340 0.69 -13.82 -8.09
C PRO A 340 0.50 -15.35 -8.07
N ASP A 341 0.26 -15.98 -9.23
CA ASP A 341 0.18 -17.45 -9.36
C ASP A 341 1.52 -18.18 -9.09
N ARG A 342 2.64 -17.46 -8.99
CA ARG A 342 3.99 -17.99 -8.72
C ARG A 342 4.47 -17.72 -7.30
N TYR A 343 3.70 -16.99 -6.51
CA TYR A 343 3.99 -16.68 -5.11
C TYR A 343 3.76 -17.90 -4.21
#